data_AF-A0A392RN63-F1
#
_entry.id   AF-A0A392RN63-F1
#
_cell.length_a   1.000
_cell.length_b   1.000
_cell.length_c   1.000
_cell.angle_alpha   90.00
_cell.angle_beta   90.00
_cell.angle_gamma   90.00
#
_symmetry.space_group_name_H-M   'P 1'
#
loop_
_entity.id
_entity.type
_entity.pdbx_description
1 polymer ?
#
loop_
_entity_poly.entity_id
_entity_poly.type
_entity_poly.pdbx_seq_one_letter_code
_entity_poly.pdbx_strand_id
1 'polypeptide(L)'
;QSMLAGSSSPGGVSSSQGGSNVGSPVGVQPPPKRQREEDPVIDVEQFEKPFLLPRVFSDKGFMEKYPPMVAAVERSLILDMGPAARQDQLVQDTAAVIRLLETALVLNDEQGSSTRELGKLREKNEKL
;
A
#
# COMPACT_ATOMS: atom_id res chain seq x y z
N GLN A 1 -20.94 -30.54 30.77
CA GLN A 1 -21.60 -31.43 29.79
C GLN A 1 -21.94 -30.53 28.60
N SER A 2 -21.45 -30.63 27.37
CA SER A 2 -20.71 -31.61 26.52
C SER A 2 -19.77 -30.77 25.61
N MET A 3 -18.53 -31.11 25.25
CA MET A 3 -17.94 -32.22 24.47
C MET A 3 -18.44 -32.39 23.01
N LEU A 4 -17.45 -32.37 22.09
CA LEU A 4 -17.36 -32.98 20.74
C LEU A 4 -18.02 -32.21 19.56
N ALA A 5 -17.51 -32.20 18.32
CA ALA A 5 -16.26 -32.65 17.68
C ALA A 5 -16.33 -32.29 16.17
N GLY A 6 -15.16 -31.98 15.58
CA GLY A 6 -14.65 -32.55 14.31
C GLY A 6 -15.31 -32.27 12.95
N SER A 7 -14.50 -31.85 11.97
CA SER A 7 -14.25 -32.52 10.67
C SER A 7 -13.39 -31.59 9.78
N SER A 8 -12.15 -31.95 9.43
CA SER A 8 -11.66 -32.84 8.36
C SER A 8 -11.51 -32.17 6.98
N SER A 9 -10.24 -32.07 6.53
CA SER A 9 -9.79 -31.63 5.20
C SER A 9 -9.98 -32.70 4.11
N PRO A 10 -9.89 -32.30 2.82
CA PRO A 10 -8.83 -32.82 1.94
C PRO A 10 -8.20 -31.68 1.12
N GLY A 11 -6.89 -31.64 0.83
CA GLY A 11 -6.17 -32.63 0.02
C GLY A 11 -6.14 -32.18 -1.43
N GLY A 12 -5.18 -31.32 -1.79
CA GLY A 12 -4.90 -30.90 -3.18
C GLY A 12 -3.40 -31.01 -3.46
N VAL A 13 -3.03 -32.02 -4.24
CA VAL A 13 -1.67 -32.28 -4.72
C VAL A 13 -1.35 -31.41 -5.94
N SER A 14 -0.12 -30.92 -6.08
CA SER A 14 0.54 -30.85 -7.38
C SER A 14 2.06 -30.75 -7.22
N SER A 15 2.75 -31.55 -8.02
CA SER A 15 4.16 -31.93 -7.93
C SER A 15 5.13 -30.92 -8.55
N SER A 16 6.33 -30.87 -7.97
CA SER A 16 7.68 -30.64 -8.52
C SER A 16 7.85 -30.01 -9.93
N GLN A 17 8.79 -29.06 -10.08
CA GLN A 17 10.19 -29.38 -10.45
C GLN A 17 11.05 -28.11 -10.67
N GLY A 18 12.26 -28.13 -10.12
CA GLY A 18 13.43 -27.57 -10.79
C GLY A 18 14.05 -26.30 -10.19
N GLY A 19 15.32 -26.39 -9.83
CA GLY A 19 16.23 -25.25 -9.82
C GLY A 19 16.74 -24.83 -8.45
N SER A 20 17.57 -25.68 -7.85
CA SER A 20 18.54 -25.24 -6.85
C SER A 20 19.43 -24.14 -7.41
N ASN A 21 19.33 -22.91 -6.90
CA ASN A 21 20.41 -21.93 -6.97
C ASN A 21 20.53 -21.29 -5.59
N VAL A 22 21.43 -21.83 -4.78
CA VAL A 22 21.89 -21.25 -3.52
C VAL A 22 22.63 -19.95 -3.87
N GLY A 23 21.98 -18.81 -3.64
CA GLY A 23 22.62 -17.51 -3.62
C GLY A 23 22.47 -16.93 -2.23
N SER A 24 23.52 -17.00 -1.42
CA SER A 24 23.61 -16.31 -0.13
C SER A 24 23.34 -14.81 -0.35
N PRO A 25 22.45 -14.13 0.40
CA PRO A 25 22.36 -12.69 0.32
C PRO A 25 23.62 -12.14 0.98
N VAL A 26 24.64 -11.91 0.14
CA VAL A 26 25.75 -11.00 0.43
C VAL A 26 25.11 -9.74 1.02
N GLY A 27 25.50 -9.39 2.24
CA GLY A 27 24.97 -8.23 2.95
C GLY A 27 25.07 -7.01 2.06
N VAL A 28 23.92 -6.60 1.51
CA VAL A 28 23.82 -5.42 0.68
C VAL A 28 24.07 -4.24 1.62
N GLN A 29 25.23 -3.64 1.48
CA GLN A 29 25.56 -2.38 2.15
C GLN A 29 24.43 -1.38 1.85
N PRO A 30 23.85 -0.71 2.86
CA PRO A 30 22.79 0.27 2.63
C PRO A 30 23.30 1.30 1.61
N PRO A 31 22.49 1.65 0.58
CA PRO A 31 22.89 2.63 -0.40
C PRO A 31 23.39 3.89 0.31
N PRO A 32 24.56 4.45 -0.07
CA PRO A 32 25.01 5.71 0.52
C PRO A 32 23.88 6.74 0.37
N LYS A 33 23.58 7.45 1.46
CA LYS A 33 22.56 8.50 1.48
C LYS A 33 22.84 9.43 0.30
N ARG A 34 22.00 9.36 -0.73
CA ARG A 34 22.09 10.28 -1.86
C ARG A 34 21.96 11.69 -1.27
N GLN A 35 22.94 12.54 -1.54
CA GLN A 35 22.76 13.97 -1.34
C GLN A 35 21.50 14.33 -2.10
N ARG A 36 20.51 14.91 -1.39
CA ARG A 36 19.30 15.45 -2.02
C ARG A 36 19.80 16.42 -3.10
N GLU A 37 19.62 16.05 -4.36
CA GLU A 37 19.73 16.97 -5.47
C GLU A 37 18.87 18.17 -5.06
N GLU A 38 19.45 19.38 -5.01
CA GLU A 38 18.67 20.56 -4.67
C GLU A 38 17.42 20.54 -5.55
N ASP A 39 16.25 20.63 -4.90
CA ASP A 39 14.99 20.72 -5.63
C ASP A 39 15.19 21.85 -6.63
N PRO A 40 15.07 21.59 -7.96
CA PRO A 40 15.40 22.57 -8.96
C PRO A 40 14.64 23.85 -8.63
N VAL A 41 15.38 24.89 -8.24
CA VAL A 41 14.81 26.18 -7.92
C VAL A 41 14.23 26.69 -9.23
N ILE A 42 12.90 26.62 -9.33
CA ILE A 42 12.17 27.06 -10.51
C ILE A 42 12.36 28.57 -10.59
N ASP A 43 13.23 29.01 -11.49
CA ASP A 43 13.37 30.41 -11.83
C ASP A 43 12.09 30.86 -12.54
N VAL A 44 11.25 31.60 -11.81
CA VAL A 44 9.98 32.13 -12.30
C VAL A 44 10.20 33.16 -13.41
N GLU A 45 11.37 33.81 -13.45
CA GLU A 45 11.73 34.81 -14.47
C GLU A 45 12.32 34.18 -15.74
N GLN A 46 12.78 32.93 -15.68
CA GLN A 46 13.29 32.18 -16.85
C GLN A 46 12.18 31.75 -17.83
N PHE A 47 10.90 31.88 -17.44
CA PHE A 47 9.76 31.69 -18.33
C PHE A 47 9.55 32.92 -19.23
N GLU A 48 10.53 33.26 -20.07
CA GLU A 48 10.38 34.27 -21.13
C GLU A 48 9.22 33.92 -22.08
N LYS A 49 8.84 32.63 -22.15
CA LYS A 49 7.68 32.14 -22.89
C LYS A 49 6.50 31.91 -21.93
N PRO A 50 5.39 32.67 -22.07
CA PRO A 50 4.18 32.41 -21.32
C PRO A 50 3.74 30.97 -21.51
N PHE A 51 3.46 30.26 -20.41
CA PHE A 51 2.83 28.96 -20.48
C PHE A 51 1.49 29.12 -21.20
N LEU A 52 1.30 28.39 -22.29
CA LEU A 52 0.05 28.42 -23.02
C LEU A 52 -0.95 27.55 -22.28
N LEU A 53 -1.91 28.18 -21.60
CA LEU A 53 -3.05 27.46 -21.06
C LEU A 53 -3.87 26.85 -22.20
N PRO A 54 -4.44 25.64 -22.00
CA PRO A 54 -5.44 25.12 -22.91
C PRO A 54 -6.54 26.15 -23.18
N ARG A 55 -7.01 26.26 -24.42
CA ARG A 55 -7.98 27.31 -24.82
C ARG A 55 -9.25 27.35 -23.98
N VAL A 56 -9.63 26.21 -23.38
CA VAL A 56 -10.79 26.06 -22.50
C VAL A 56 -10.70 26.98 -21.27
N PHE A 57 -9.50 27.33 -20.80
CA PHE A 57 -9.31 28.22 -19.65
C PHE A 57 -9.70 29.67 -19.95
N SER A 58 -9.71 30.08 -21.23
CA SER A 58 -10.14 31.41 -21.65
C SER A 58 -11.60 31.44 -22.14
N ASP A 59 -12.25 30.29 -22.33
CA ASP A 59 -13.65 30.19 -22.76
C ASP A 59 -14.58 30.37 -21.56
N LYS A 60 -15.06 31.60 -21.37
CA LYS A 60 -16.08 31.90 -20.36
C LYS A 60 -17.34 31.08 -20.67
N GLY A 61 -17.85 30.36 -19.68
CA GLY A 61 -19.00 29.50 -19.90
C GLY A 61 -18.68 28.08 -20.36
N PHE A 62 -17.39 27.68 -20.41
CA PHE A 62 -17.00 26.35 -20.91
C PHE A 62 -17.68 25.21 -20.15
N MET A 63 -17.73 25.29 -18.82
CA MET A 63 -18.34 24.25 -17.98
C MET A 63 -19.88 24.23 -18.11
N GLU A 64 -20.50 25.36 -18.47
CA GLU A 64 -21.93 25.48 -18.73
C GLU A 64 -22.29 24.87 -20.09
N LYS A 65 -21.43 25.04 -21.10
CA LYS A 65 -21.57 24.38 -22.42
C LYS A 65 -21.29 22.88 -22.35
N TYR A 66 -20.31 22.50 -21.54
CA TYR A 66 -19.81 21.14 -21.41
C TYR A 66 -19.77 20.72 -19.94
N PRO A 67 -20.95 20.51 -19.30
CA PRO A 67 -20.99 20.12 -17.90
C PRO A 67 -20.31 18.76 -17.73
N PRO A 68 -19.42 18.61 -16.73
CA PRO A 68 -18.78 17.33 -16.47
C PRO A 68 -19.85 16.30 -16.14
N MET A 69 -19.83 15.19 -16.88
CA MET A 69 -20.69 14.06 -16.62
C MET A 69 -20.15 13.31 -15.40
N VAL A 70 -20.86 13.42 -14.29
CA VAL A 70 -20.59 12.66 -13.07
C VAL A 70 -21.75 11.69 -12.89
N ALA A 71 -21.47 10.44 -12.56
CA ALA A 71 -22.52 9.44 -12.40
C ALA A 71 -23.49 9.88 -11.28
N ALA A 72 -24.78 9.60 -11.44
CA ALA A 72 -25.79 10.01 -10.44
C ALA A 72 -25.45 9.48 -9.03
N VAL A 73 -24.91 8.25 -8.95
CA VAL A 73 -24.45 7.62 -7.71
C VAL A 73 -23.27 8.34 -7.06
N GLU A 74 -22.34 8.88 -7.85
CA GLU A 74 -21.20 9.63 -7.32
C GLU A 74 -21.65 11.01 -6.84
N ARG A 75 -22.55 11.66 -7.59
CA ARG A 75 -23.13 12.95 -7.18
C ARG A 75 -23.89 12.82 -5.87
N SER A 76 -24.75 11.80 -5.72
CA SER A 76 -25.49 11.56 -4.47
C SER A 76 -24.53 11.27 -3.33
N LEU A 77 -23.55 10.39 -3.52
CA LEU A 77 -22.57 10.06 -2.49
C LEU A 77 -21.81 11.30 -1.96
N ILE A 78 -21.37 12.19 -2.85
CA ILE A 78 -20.60 13.37 -2.48
C ILE A 78 -21.48 14.46 -1.84
N LEU A 79 -22.69 14.66 -2.35
CA LEU A 79 -23.59 15.74 -1.92
C LEU A 79 -24.41 15.37 -0.68
N ASP A 80 -24.80 14.10 -0.53
CA ASP A 80 -25.62 13.62 0.60
C ASP A 80 -24.78 13.37 1.85
N MET A 81 -23.46 13.13 1.69
CA MET A 81 -22.56 12.96 2.83
C MET A 81 -22.18 14.30 3.45
N GLY A 82 -22.77 14.59 4.61
CA GLY A 82 -22.51 15.80 5.38
C GLY A 82 -21.05 15.95 5.86
N PRO A 83 -20.59 17.18 6.17
CA PRO A 83 -19.20 17.43 6.58
C PRO A 83 -18.73 16.61 7.78
N ALA A 84 -19.60 16.41 8.79
CA ALA A 84 -19.27 15.63 9.98
C ALA A 84 -19.06 14.14 9.65
N ALA A 85 -19.98 13.54 8.90
CA ALA A 85 -19.86 12.14 8.47
C ALA A 85 -18.60 11.90 7.64
N ARG A 86 -18.24 12.86 6.77
CA ARG A 86 -16.99 12.82 6.00
C ARG A 86 -15.76 12.89 6.90
N GLN A 87 -15.78 13.74 7.92
CA GLN A 87 -14.70 13.82 8.89
C GLN A 87 -14.54 12.50 9.66
N ASP A 88 -15.64 11.90 10.11
CA ASP A 88 -15.63 10.62 10.81
C ASP A 88 -15.05 9.50 9.92
N GLN A 89 -15.46 9.45 8.64
CA GLN A 89 -14.92 8.50 7.68
C GLN A 89 -13.42 8.71 7.46
N LEU A 90 -12.96 9.95 7.30
CA LEU A 90 -11.53 10.25 7.16
C LEU A 90 -10.71 9.79 8.37
N VAL A 91 -11.24 9.98 9.58
CA VAL A 91 -10.59 9.49 10.81
C VAL A 91 -10.53 7.96 10.82
N GLN A 92 -11.61 7.28 10.44
CA GLN A 92 -11.65 5.82 10.35
C GLN A 92 -10.68 5.27 9.31
N ASP A 93 -10.64 5.86 8.12
CA ASP A 93 -9.75 5.47 7.03
C ASP A 93 -8.29 5.67 7.42
N THR A 94 -7.97 6.81 8.04
CA THR A 94 -6.62 7.07 8.57
C THR A 94 -6.22 6.01 9.60
N ALA A 95 -7.13 5.69 10.53
CA ALA A 95 -6.87 4.64 11.52
C ALA A 95 -6.70 3.25 10.87
N ALA A 96 -7.46 2.94 9.82
CA ALA A 96 -7.33 1.70 9.08
C ALA A 96 -5.98 1.58 8.37
N VAL A 97 -5.51 2.67 7.74
CA VAL A 97 -4.18 2.73 7.10
C VAL A 97 -3.07 2.54 8.12
N ILE A 98 -3.17 3.17 9.30
CA ILE A 98 -2.19 3.00 10.38
C ILE A 98 -2.13 1.53 10.82
N ARG A 99 -3.29 0.88 11.07
CA ARG A 99 -3.34 -0.54 11.45
C ARG A 99 -2.80 -1.46 10.35
N LEU A 100 -3.08 -1.15 9.08
CA LEU A 100 -2.56 -1.90 7.95
C LEU A 100 -1.03 -1.81 7.90
N LEU A 101 -0.47 -0.61 8.10
CA LEU A 101 0.97 -0.40 8.12
C LEU A 101 1.63 -1.12 9.30
N GLU A 102 1.05 -1.04 10.49
CA GLU A 102 1.51 -1.81 11.66
C GLU A 102 1.54 -3.31 11.37
N THR A 103 0.44 -3.85 10.82
CA THR A 103 0.35 -5.27 10.46
C THR A 103 1.39 -5.64 9.40
N ALA A 104 1.58 -4.80 8.39
CA ALA A 104 2.59 -5.03 7.36
C ALA A 104 4.01 -5.05 7.94
N LEU A 105 4.33 -4.16 8.88
CA LEU A 105 5.64 -4.13 9.55
C LEU A 105 5.85 -5.35 10.46
N VAL A 106 4.86 -5.69 11.29
CA VAL A 106 4.91 -6.87 12.17
C VAL A 106 5.11 -8.14 11.36
N LEU A 107 4.30 -8.35 10.31
CA LEU A 107 4.40 -9.53 9.45
C LEU A 107 5.70 -9.56 8.64
N ASN A 108 6.26 -8.41 8.27
CA ASN A 108 7.52 -8.35 7.55
C ASN A 108 8.73 -8.74 8.42
N ASP A 109 8.64 -8.55 9.74
CA ASP A 109 9.67 -8.99 10.70
C ASP A 109 9.66 -10.51 10.95
N GLU A 110 8.58 -11.22 10.60
CA GLU A 110 8.42 -12.65 10.92
C GLU A 110 9.18 -13.62 10.00
N GLN A 111 9.54 -13.22 8.77
CA GLN A 111 10.27 -14.10 7.85
C GLN A 111 11.63 -14.57 8.40
N GLY A 112 12.25 -13.79 9.29
CA GLY A 112 13.54 -14.12 9.91
C GLY A 112 13.48 -14.53 11.39
N SER A 113 12.51 -14.03 12.16
CA SER A 113 12.41 -14.31 13.61
C SER A 113 11.77 -15.68 13.89
N SER A 114 10.59 -15.91 13.30
CA SER A 114 9.80 -17.13 13.54
C SER A 114 10.54 -18.39 13.06
N THR A 115 11.13 -18.34 11.87
CA THR A 115 11.93 -19.43 11.29
C THR A 115 13.17 -19.76 12.14
N ARG A 116 13.85 -18.75 12.67
CA ARG A 116 15.02 -18.90 13.54
C ARG A 116 14.68 -19.50 14.90
N GLU A 117 13.59 -19.06 15.53
CA GLU A 117 13.12 -19.63 16.80
C GLU A 117 12.64 -21.08 16.63
N LEU A 118 11.98 -21.39 15.52
CA LEU A 118 11.51 -22.76 15.21
C LEU A 118 12.69 -23.73 15.01
N GLY A 119 13.79 -23.27 14.41
CA GLY A 119 15.04 -24.03 14.31
C GLY A 119 15.65 -24.34 15.68
N LYS A 120 15.70 -23.35 16.59
CA LYS A 120 16.19 -23.55 17.96
C LYS A 120 15.34 -24.55 18.75
N LEU A 121 14.02 -24.52 18.56
CA LEU A 121 13.13 -25.51 19.20
C LEU A 121 13.35 -26.91 18.63
N ARG A 122 13.54 -27.05 17.32
CA ARG A 122 13.82 -28.35 16.68
C ARG A 122 15.12 -28.96 17.22
N GLU A 123 16.20 -28.19 17.31
CA GLU A 123 17.48 -28.67 17.87
C GLU A 123 17.38 -29.08 19.34
N LYS A 124 16.55 -28.40 20.13
CA LYS A 124 16.31 -28.78 21.54
C LYS A 124 15.53 -30.09 21.64
N ASN A 125 14.55 -30.29 20.76
CA ASN A 125 13.74 -31.51 20.75
C ASN A 125 14.50 -32.74 20.22
N GLU A 126 15.50 -32.58 19.35
CA GLU A 126 16.38 -33.69 18.93
C GLU A 126 17.38 -34.12 20.02
N LYS A 127 17.62 -33.26 21.01
CA LYS A 127 18.54 -33.52 22.13
C LYS A 127 17.85 -34.10 23.36
N LEU A 128 16.54 -34.34 23.29
CA LEU A 128 15.72 -35.02 24.29
C LEU A 128 15.40 -36.44 23.81
#